data_AF-A0A9X2E661-F1
#
_entry.id   AF-A0A9X2E661-F1
#
_cell.length_a   1.000
_cell.length_b   1.000
_cell.length_c   1.000
_cell.angle_alpha   90.00
_cell.angle_beta   90.00
_cell.angle_gamma   90.00
#
_symmetry.space_group_name_H-M   'P 1'
#
loop_
_entity.id
_entity.type
_entity.pdbx_description
1 polymer ?
#
loop_
_entity_poly.entity_id
_entity_poly.type
_entity_poly.pdbx_seq_one_letter_code
_entity_poly.pdbx_strand_id
1 'polypeptide(L)'
;MRKLIAVLGAAAMMSLATGLAGATEPAEAKRVTHWELSHAGASTGGDVYWGAGTYAYGHGRFSATRGIDKLCYWGDNGPIVVEEKCFTARPGRPVPFTFRVGTDWGIDRVHVGLWTAGQEHAVAWVTCTREGCEVGQPSTRR
;
A
#
# COMPACT_ATOMS: atom_id res chain seq x y z
N MET A 1 -42.98 63.79 -22.73
CA MET A 1 -43.77 62.61 -23.15
C MET A 1 -42.83 61.46 -23.40
N ARG A 2 -43.07 60.33 -22.72
CA ARG A 2 -42.30 59.07 -22.83
C ARG A 2 -42.33 58.51 -24.25
N LYS A 3 -41.18 58.07 -24.77
CA LYS A 3 -41.09 56.88 -25.64
C LYS A 3 -39.81 56.11 -25.32
N LEU A 4 -40.01 54.92 -24.78
CA LEU A 4 -39.04 53.83 -24.65
C LEU A 4 -38.73 53.26 -26.02
N ILE A 5 -37.46 53.08 -26.35
CA ILE A 5 -37.02 52.05 -27.31
C ILE A 5 -35.76 51.42 -26.71
N ALA A 6 -35.91 50.19 -26.23
CA ALA A 6 -34.81 49.29 -25.95
C ALA A 6 -34.50 48.52 -27.24
N VAL A 7 -33.23 48.49 -27.66
CA VAL A 7 -32.73 47.49 -28.59
C VAL A 7 -31.39 46.99 -28.06
N LEU A 8 -31.31 45.67 -27.93
CA LEU A 8 -30.20 44.88 -27.43
C LEU A 8 -28.93 45.10 -28.26
N GLY A 9 -27.82 45.38 -27.59
CA GLY A 9 -26.47 45.26 -28.14
C GLY A 9 -25.67 44.29 -27.29
N ALA A 10 -25.53 43.06 -27.78
CA ALA A 10 -24.63 42.06 -27.22
C ALA A 10 -23.18 42.39 -27.60
N ALA A 11 -22.25 42.35 -26.64
CA ALA A 11 -20.91 41.78 -26.84
C ALA A 11 -20.07 41.82 -25.55
N ALA A 12 -19.48 40.66 -25.26
CA ALA A 12 -18.20 40.43 -24.61
C ALA A 12 -18.05 40.78 -23.11
N MET A 13 -18.65 39.94 -22.25
CA MET A 13 -17.98 39.52 -21.02
C MET A 13 -17.38 38.14 -21.27
N MET A 14 -16.10 38.07 -21.63
CA MET A 14 -15.33 36.84 -21.47
C MET A 14 -14.44 37.00 -20.26
N SER A 15 -14.93 36.42 -19.16
CA SER A 15 -14.27 36.26 -17.89
C SER A 15 -12.88 35.65 -18.06
N LEU A 16 -11.87 36.37 -17.59
CA LEU A 16 -10.57 35.84 -17.22
C LEU A 16 -10.75 34.92 -16.00
N ALA A 17 -11.09 33.65 -16.22
CA ALA A 17 -11.04 32.62 -15.19
C ALA A 17 -11.15 31.22 -15.79
N THR A 18 -10.04 30.72 -16.31
CA THR A 18 -9.78 29.27 -16.43
C THR A 18 -8.28 29.15 -16.25
N GLY A 19 -7.83 29.09 -15.01
CA GLY A 19 -7.97 27.88 -14.21
C GLY A 19 -6.64 27.19 -14.37
N LEU A 20 -5.81 27.30 -13.33
CA LEU A 20 -4.52 26.62 -13.22
C LEU A 20 -4.65 25.23 -13.85
N ALA A 21 -3.75 24.92 -14.77
CA ALA A 21 -3.44 23.54 -15.10
C ALA A 21 -2.98 22.87 -13.80
N GLY A 22 -3.95 22.41 -13.02
CA GLY A 22 -3.71 21.39 -12.03
C GLY A 22 -3.22 20.22 -12.85
N ALA A 23 -1.91 19.96 -12.78
CA ALA A 23 -1.46 18.59 -12.89
C ALA A 23 -2.43 17.81 -11.99
N THR A 24 -3.29 17.01 -12.60
CA THR A 24 -4.06 16.02 -11.84
C THR A 24 -3.00 15.17 -11.18
N GLU A 25 -2.68 15.48 -9.93
CA GLU A 25 -2.01 14.56 -9.05
C GLU A 25 -2.77 13.24 -9.23
N PRO A 26 -2.09 12.13 -9.60
CA PRO A 26 -2.77 10.87 -9.75
C PRO A 26 -3.51 10.62 -8.44
N ALA A 27 -4.84 10.54 -8.54
CA ALA A 27 -5.75 10.52 -7.41
C ALA A 27 -5.13 9.73 -6.25
N GLU A 28 -4.78 10.50 -5.23
CA GLU A 28 -4.18 10.12 -3.96
C GLU A 28 -4.57 8.70 -3.54
N ALA A 29 -3.58 7.91 -3.11
CA ALA A 29 -3.80 6.61 -2.49
C ALA A 29 -4.79 6.75 -1.31
N LYS A 30 -6.10 6.51 -1.56
CA LYS A 30 -7.16 6.86 -0.59
C LYS A 30 -7.49 5.77 0.42
N ARG A 31 -6.76 4.66 0.44
CA ARG A 31 -6.93 3.63 1.47
C ARG A 31 -5.60 3.26 2.07
N VAL A 32 -5.60 3.26 3.39
CA VAL A 32 -4.51 2.79 4.24
C VAL A 32 -5.05 1.63 5.04
N THR A 33 -4.33 0.50 5.03
CA THR A 33 -4.64 -0.64 5.89
C THR A 33 -3.49 -0.88 6.84
N HIS A 34 -3.82 -0.81 8.13
CA HIS A 34 -2.91 -1.08 9.21
C HIS A 34 -2.78 -2.58 9.48
N TRP A 35 -1.60 -3.03 9.87
CA TRP A 35 -1.37 -4.43 10.20
C TRP A 35 -0.32 -4.57 11.30
N GLU A 36 -0.47 -5.67 12.04
CA GLU A 36 0.50 -6.14 13.02
C GLU A 36 0.61 -7.66 12.89
N LEU A 37 1.81 -8.16 13.14
CA LEU A 37 2.13 -9.58 13.10
C LEU A 37 3.21 -9.88 14.14
N SER A 38 2.95 -10.89 14.97
CA SER A 38 3.92 -11.35 15.98
C SER A 38 4.01 -12.87 15.99
N HIS A 39 5.23 -13.40 16.12
CA HIS A 39 5.48 -14.83 16.25
C HIS A 39 6.77 -15.08 17.03
N ALA A 40 6.76 -16.00 18.00
CA ALA A 40 7.91 -16.39 18.82
C ALA A 40 8.81 -15.21 19.30
N GLY A 41 8.17 -14.13 19.76
CA GLY A 41 8.82 -12.92 20.27
C GLY A 41 9.30 -11.94 19.19
N ALA A 42 9.32 -12.32 17.92
CA ALA A 42 9.52 -11.38 16.82
C ALA A 42 8.19 -10.67 16.52
N SER A 43 8.28 -9.42 16.08
CA SER A 43 7.11 -8.62 15.75
C SER A 43 7.40 -7.71 14.58
N THR A 44 6.38 -7.45 13.78
CA THR A 44 6.42 -6.48 12.71
C THR A 44 5.05 -5.84 12.55
N GLY A 45 5.01 -4.57 12.16
CA GLY A 45 3.76 -3.83 12.03
C GLY A 45 3.96 -2.55 11.24
N GLY A 46 2.89 -2.06 10.64
CA GLY A 46 2.95 -0.89 9.79
C GLY A 46 1.67 -0.66 9.01
N ASP A 47 1.82 0.10 7.92
CA ASP A 47 0.71 0.52 7.09
C ASP A 47 0.97 0.15 5.63
N VAL A 48 -0.08 -0.26 4.93
CA VAL A 48 -0.10 -0.44 3.48
C VAL A 48 -0.96 0.66 2.87
N TYR A 49 -0.37 1.38 1.93
CA TYR A 49 -0.98 2.45 1.17
C TYR A 49 -1.28 1.95 -0.22
N TRP A 50 -2.57 1.97 -0.57
CA TRP A 50 -3.05 1.37 -1.80
C TRP A 50 -3.14 2.41 -2.91
N GLY A 51 -2.30 2.26 -3.95
CA GLY A 51 -2.36 3.08 -5.16
C GLY A 51 -3.63 2.81 -6.00
N ALA A 52 -3.67 3.39 -7.19
CA ALA A 52 -4.79 3.32 -8.15
C ALA A 52 -4.97 1.94 -8.85
N GLY A 53 -4.77 0.85 -8.11
CA GLY A 53 -4.97 -0.53 -8.56
C GLY A 53 -3.67 -1.25 -8.95
N THR A 54 -2.66 -0.55 -9.45
CA THR A 54 -1.44 -1.16 -10.03
C THR A 54 -0.30 -1.38 -9.05
N TYR A 55 -0.35 -0.74 -7.87
CA TYR A 55 0.69 -0.87 -6.87
C TYR A 55 0.17 -0.64 -5.46
N ALA A 56 0.93 -1.14 -4.50
CA ALA A 56 0.84 -0.80 -3.09
C ALA A 56 2.25 -0.47 -2.58
N TYR A 57 2.34 0.45 -1.63
CA TYR A 57 3.57 0.69 -0.89
C TYR A 57 3.28 0.58 0.60
N GLY A 58 4.28 0.28 1.39
CA GLY A 58 4.11 0.20 2.83
C GLY A 58 5.37 0.57 3.57
N HIS A 59 5.20 0.84 4.85
CA HIS A 59 6.30 1.04 5.76
C HIS A 59 5.94 0.47 7.11
N GLY A 60 6.96 0.15 7.89
CA GLY A 60 6.76 -0.44 9.19
C GLY A 60 8.03 -0.54 10.00
N ARG A 61 7.95 -1.29 11.09
CA ARG A 61 9.10 -1.65 11.92
C ARG A 61 9.11 -3.15 12.15
N PHE A 62 10.29 -3.75 12.07
CA PHE A 62 10.51 -5.17 12.34
C PHE A 62 11.46 -5.35 13.53
N SER A 63 11.01 -6.06 14.55
CA SER A 63 11.82 -6.51 15.68
C SER A 63 12.14 -7.99 15.54
N ALA A 64 13.39 -8.31 15.23
CA ALA A 64 13.89 -9.67 15.09
C ALA A 64 14.18 -10.35 16.44
N THR A 65 14.18 -11.68 16.45
CA THR A 65 14.66 -12.53 17.54
C THR A 65 15.68 -13.55 17.03
N ARG A 66 16.34 -14.30 17.93
CA ARG A 66 17.37 -15.29 17.55
C ARG A 66 16.87 -16.41 16.62
N GLY A 67 15.55 -16.60 16.47
CA GLY A 67 14.97 -17.61 15.59
C GLY A 67 14.18 -17.03 14.40
N ILE A 68 13.94 -15.71 14.38
CA ILE A 68 13.17 -15.03 13.33
C ILE A 68 13.87 -13.71 13.05
N ASP A 69 14.68 -13.74 12.02
CA ASP A 69 15.59 -12.65 11.65
C ASP A 69 15.31 -12.12 10.24
N LYS A 70 14.36 -12.72 9.50
CA LYS A 70 14.03 -12.33 8.14
C LYS A 70 12.56 -11.89 8.06
N LEU A 71 12.34 -10.72 7.47
CA LEU A 71 11.04 -10.23 7.05
C LEU A 71 11.00 -10.26 5.52
N CYS A 72 9.96 -10.83 4.94
CA CYS A 72 9.70 -10.69 3.52
C CYS A 72 8.31 -10.13 3.27
N TYR A 73 8.16 -9.48 2.12
CA TYR A 73 6.90 -8.96 1.63
C TYR A 73 6.73 -9.33 0.18
N TRP A 74 5.49 -9.56 -0.23
CA TRP A 74 5.13 -9.84 -1.60
C TRP A 74 3.74 -9.32 -1.93
N GLY A 75 3.46 -9.20 -3.22
CA GLY A 75 2.13 -8.84 -3.72
C GLY A 75 1.60 -9.94 -4.61
N ASP A 76 0.28 -10.04 -4.69
CA ASP A 76 -0.38 -10.85 -5.71
C ASP A 76 -1.65 -10.19 -6.27
N ASN A 77 -2.04 -10.66 -7.44
CA ASN A 77 -3.33 -10.40 -8.06
C ASN A 77 -3.93 -11.77 -8.45
N GLY A 78 -4.79 -12.30 -7.58
CA GLY A 78 -5.33 -13.65 -7.73
C GLY A 78 -4.22 -14.73 -7.68
N PRO A 79 -4.04 -15.55 -8.74
CA PRO A 79 -3.05 -16.63 -8.75
C PRO A 79 -1.63 -16.17 -9.08
N ILE A 80 -1.40 -14.90 -9.42
CA ILE A 80 -0.10 -14.41 -9.89
C ILE A 80 0.65 -13.75 -8.75
N VAL A 81 1.70 -14.42 -8.26
CA VAL A 81 2.65 -13.82 -7.32
C VAL A 81 3.58 -12.89 -8.09
N VAL A 82 3.64 -11.64 -7.65
CA VAL A 82 4.31 -10.56 -8.38
C VAL A 82 5.79 -10.51 -8.08
N GLU A 83 6.14 -10.52 -6.80
CA GLU A 83 7.52 -10.29 -6.36
C GLU A 83 7.63 -10.61 -4.87
N GLU A 84 8.62 -11.40 -4.46
CA GLU A 84 9.00 -11.56 -3.06
C GLU A 84 10.33 -10.85 -2.80
N LYS A 85 10.35 -9.96 -1.81
CA LYS A 85 11.58 -9.31 -1.34
C LYS A 85 11.73 -9.53 0.14
N CYS A 86 12.93 -9.89 0.54
CA CYS A 86 13.30 -10.15 1.92
C CYS A 86 14.38 -9.18 2.40
N PHE A 87 14.38 -8.88 3.69
CA PHE A 87 15.53 -8.33 4.36
C PHE A 87 15.72 -8.99 5.73
N THR A 88 16.96 -8.99 6.19
CA THR A 88 17.35 -9.60 7.47
C THR A 88 17.67 -8.50 8.49
N ALA A 89 17.29 -8.73 9.74
CA ALA A 89 17.58 -7.85 10.86
C ALA A 89 18.18 -8.64 12.02
N ARG A 90 19.12 -8.02 12.74
CA ARG A 90 19.68 -8.63 13.95
C ARG A 90 18.78 -8.34 15.16
N PRO A 91 18.71 -9.26 16.14
CA PRO A 91 17.98 -9.02 17.37
C PRO A 91 18.51 -7.80 18.13
N GLY A 92 17.62 -7.10 18.83
CA GLY A 92 17.98 -6.07 19.83
C GLY A 92 17.17 -4.79 19.72
N ARG A 93 16.96 -4.25 18.51
CA ARG A 93 16.15 -3.04 18.30
C ARG A 93 15.30 -3.13 17.04
N PRO A 94 14.05 -2.64 17.05
CA PRO A 94 13.22 -2.61 15.85
C PRO A 94 13.90 -1.81 14.74
N VAL A 95 13.93 -2.38 13.53
CA VAL A 95 14.46 -1.73 12.34
C VAL A 95 13.30 -1.19 11.48
N PRO A 96 13.35 0.07 11.02
CA PRO A 96 12.37 0.57 10.09
C PRO A 96 12.57 -0.08 8.72
N PHE A 97 11.49 -0.24 7.97
CA PHE A 97 11.54 -0.68 6.58
C PHE A 97 10.45 -0.01 5.76
N THR A 98 10.66 -0.03 4.45
CA THR A 98 9.70 0.42 3.45
C THR A 98 9.67 -0.61 2.32
N PHE A 99 8.53 -0.75 1.67
CA PHE A 99 8.38 -1.57 0.50
C PHE A 99 7.47 -0.96 -0.54
N ARG A 100 7.60 -1.46 -1.77
CA ARG A 100 6.67 -1.22 -2.87
C ARG A 100 6.52 -2.52 -3.64
N VAL A 101 5.27 -2.89 -3.93
CA VAL A 101 4.91 -3.98 -4.82
C VAL A 101 3.99 -3.42 -5.90
N GLY A 102 4.17 -3.84 -7.15
CA GLY A 102 3.36 -3.33 -8.25
C GLY A 102 3.59 -4.09 -9.55
N THR A 103 2.54 -4.18 -10.35
CA THR A 103 2.59 -4.67 -11.74
C THR A 103 1.67 -3.87 -12.64
N ASP A 104 1.86 -4.02 -13.94
CA ASP A 104 0.93 -3.50 -14.94
C ASP A 104 -0.47 -4.12 -14.83
N TRP A 105 -0.60 -5.30 -14.22
CA TRP A 105 -1.85 -6.06 -14.13
C TRP A 105 -2.63 -5.81 -12.83
N GLY A 106 -2.03 -5.17 -11.83
CA GLY A 106 -2.70 -4.88 -10.55
C GLY A 106 -2.03 -5.51 -9.33
N ILE A 107 -2.43 -5.02 -8.15
CA ILE A 107 -2.17 -5.62 -6.83
C ILE A 107 -3.47 -5.61 -6.03
N ASP A 108 -3.93 -6.81 -5.67
CA ASP A 108 -5.13 -7.01 -4.86
C ASP A 108 -4.77 -7.33 -3.41
N ARG A 109 -3.67 -8.07 -3.22
CA ARG A 109 -3.21 -8.50 -1.91
C ARG A 109 -1.74 -8.16 -1.72
N VAL A 110 -1.42 -7.71 -0.51
CA VAL A 110 -0.06 -7.53 -0.01
C VAL A 110 0.12 -8.48 1.14
N HIS A 111 1.21 -9.21 1.13
CA HIS A 111 1.57 -10.11 2.21
C HIS A 111 2.86 -9.65 2.86
N VAL A 112 2.91 -9.80 4.18
CA VAL A 112 4.12 -9.58 4.96
C VAL A 112 4.29 -10.77 5.88
N GLY A 113 5.47 -11.37 5.92
CA GLY A 113 5.72 -12.55 6.73
C GLY A 113 6.98 -12.45 7.57
N LEU A 114 7.04 -13.35 8.54
CA LEU A 114 8.19 -13.62 9.39
C LEU A 114 8.81 -14.95 8.98
N TRP A 115 10.14 -14.98 8.88
CA TRP A 115 10.89 -16.17 8.51
C TRP A 115 12.04 -16.43 9.49
N THR A 116 12.31 -17.71 9.66
CA THR A 116 13.57 -18.20 10.20
C THR A 116 14.61 -18.28 9.08
N ALA A 117 15.85 -17.88 9.36
CA ALA A 117 16.98 -18.06 8.44
C ALA A 117 17.06 -19.52 7.94
N GLY A 118 17.22 -19.68 6.62
CA GLY A 118 17.32 -20.99 5.97
C GLY A 118 15.99 -21.74 5.77
N GLN A 119 14.85 -21.19 6.20
CA GLN A 119 13.53 -21.77 5.89
C GLN A 119 12.97 -21.21 4.57
N GLU A 120 12.31 -22.10 3.82
CA GLU A 120 11.66 -21.78 2.54
C GLU A 120 10.33 -21.04 2.74
N HIS A 121 9.61 -21.34 3.82
CA HIS A 121 8.28 -20.78 4.08
C HIS A 121 8.25 -19.85 5.29
N ALA A 122 7.32 -18.91 5.27
CA ALA A 122 7.05 -18.05 6.42
C ALA A 122 6.56 -18.88 7.60
N VAL A 123 7.01 -18.53 8.81
CA VAL A 123 6.51 -19.13 10.06
C VAL A 123 5.26 -18.41 10.58
N ALA A 124 5.00 -17.21 10.08
CA ALA A 124 3.75 -16.47 10.25
C ALA A 124 3.64 -15.40 9.16
N TRP A 125 2.43 -15.06 8.71
CA TRP A 125 2.24 -13.96 7.77
C TRP A 125 0.93 -13.23 8.00
N VAL A 126 0.83 -12.03 7.45
CA VAL A 126 -0.40 -11.27 7.33
C VAL A 126 -0.69 -11.05 5.86
N THR A 127 -1.95 -11.15 5.48
CA THR A 127 -2.46 -10.82 4.15
C THR A 127 -3.32 -9.57 4.29
N CYS A 128 -2.95 -8.50 3.62
CA CYS A 128 -3.69 -7.26 3.55
C CYS A 128 -4.36 -7.11 2.20
N THR A 129 -5.61 -6.66 2.21
CA THR A 129 -6.35 -6.14 1.06
C THR A 129 -6.69 -4.68 1.31
N ARG A 130 -7.45 -4.06 0.40
CA ARG A 130 -7.94 -2.68 0.57
C ARG A 130 -8.98 -2.55 1.70
N GLU A 131 -9.48 -3.65 2.22
CA GLU A 131 -10.58 -3.74 3.18
C GLU A 131 -10.08 -4.06 4.60
N GLY A 132 -8.90 -4.64 4.72
CA GLY A 132 -8.34 -5.02 6.01
C GLY A 132 -7.18 -6.01 5.88
N CYS A 133 -6.73 -6.51 7.01
CA CYS A 133 -5.64 -7.46 7.08
C CYS A 133 -6.01 -8.67 7.93
N GLU A 134 -5.63 -9.85 7.48
CA GLU A 134 -5.88 -11.13 8.13
C GLU A 134 -4.58 -11.87 8.38
N VAL A 135 -4.37 -12.34 9.61
CA VAL A 135 -3.19 -13.13 9.98
C VAL A 135 -3.37 -14.56 9.48
N GLY A 136 -2.46 -15.00 8.62
CA GLY A 136 -2.30 -16.40 8.24
C GLY A 136 -1.27 -17.11 9.12
N GLN A 137 -1.60 -18.32 9.55
CA GLN A 137 -0.63 -19.23 10.16
C GLN A 137 -0.27 -20.34 9.17
N PRO A 138 0.97 -20.88 9.21
CA PRO A 138 1.35 -22.04 8.42
C PRO A 138 0.33 -23.14 8.62
N SER A 139 -0.33 -23.58 7.55
CA SER A 139 -1.20 -24.75 7.64
C SER A 139 -0.30 -25.92 8.03
N THR A 140 -0.55 -26.55 9.17
CA THR A 140 0.20 -27.72 9.65
C THR A 140 -0.07 -28.98 8.83
N ARG A 141 -0.29 -28.87 7.51
CA ARG A 141 -0.44 -30.04 6.64
C ARG A 141 0.93 -30.69 6.49
N ARG A 142 1.13 -31.69 7.35
CA ARG A 142 2.15 -32.74 7.25
C ARG A 142 1.94 -33.57 6.00
#